data_AF-A0A969HBI7-F1
#
_entry.id   AF-A0A969HBI7-F1
#
_cell.length_a   1.000
_cell.length_b   1.000
_cell.length_c   1.000
_cell.angle_alpha   90.00
_cell.angle_beta   90.00
_cell.angle_gamma   90.00
#
_symmetry.space_group_name_H-M   'P 1'
#
loop_
_entity.id
_entity.type
_entity.pdbx_description
1 polymer ?
#
loop_
_entity_poly.entity_id
_entity_poly.type
_entity_poly.pdbx_seq_one_letter_code
_entity_poly.pdbx_strand_id
1 'polypeptide(L)'
;ADLTRADLTQADLSLVHAAGAVFAGAKLARAIFFKANLTGADLRETNLAQAENISSAKFEEALLPSDYQPVNNPRRSRVAREFWGKRDT
;
A
#
# COMPACT_ATOMS: atom_id res chain seq x y z
N ALA A 1 -7.23 0.90 13.17
CA ALA A 1 -7.32 -0.56 13.44
C ALA A 1 -5.92 -1.15 13.43
N ASP A 2 -5.66 -2.20 14.20
CA ASP A 2 -4.39 -2.92 14.18
C ASP A 2 -4.61 -4.31 13.55
N LEU A 3 -3.94 -4.53 12.42
CA LEU A 3 -3.95 -5.74 11.59
C LEU A 3 -2.50 -6.22 11.36
N THR A 4 -1.59 -5.87 12.28
CA THR A 4 -0.19 -6.26 12.21
C THR A 4 -0.06 -7.77 12.02
N ARG A 5 0.64 -8.19 10.95
CA ARG A 5 0.84 -9.60 10.55
C ARG A 5 -0.45 -10.42 10.34
N ALA A 6 -1.60 -9.78 10.14
CA ALA A 6 -2.83 -10.48 9.80
C ALA A 6 -2.71 -11.20 8.45
N ASP A 7 -3.38 -12.35 8.32
CA ASP A 7 -3.56 -13.01 7.03
C ASP A 7 -4.84 -12.50 6.37
N LEU A 8 -4.68 -11.67 5.35
CA LEU A 8 -5.73 -11.05 4.55
C LEU A 8 -5.58 -11.44 3.07
N THR A 9 -4.94 -12.59 2.84
CA THR A 9 -4.76 -13.15 1.50
C THR A 9 -6.13 -13.35 0.84
N GLN A 10 -6.32 -12.81 -0.37
CA GLN A 10 -7.60 -12.80 -1.11
C GLN A 10 -8.76 -12.06 -0.42
N ALA A 11 -8.49 -11.26 0.62
CA ALA A 11 -9.55 -10.50 1.27
C ALA A 11 -10.12 -9.44 0.32
N ASP A 12 -11.45 -9.28 0.36
CA ASP A 12 -12.11 -8.13 -0.25
C ASP A 12 -12.10 -6.96 0.74
N LEU A 13 -11.25 -5.97 0.46
CA LEU A 13 -11.14 -4.72 1.20
C LEU A 13 -11.74 -3.54 0.42
N SER A 14 -12.61 -3.83 -0.56
CA SER A 14 -13.29 -2.81 -1.35
C SER A 14 -14.10 -1.88 -0.45
N LEU A 15 -14.02 -0.57 -0.70
CA LEU A 15 -14.74 0.49 0.01
C LEU A 15 -14.43 0.59 1.52
N VAL A 16 -13.44 -0.14 2.05
CA VAL A 16 -13.09 -0.08 3.46
C VAL A 16 -12.59 1.31 3.85
N HIS A 17 -13.01 1.78 5.03
CA HIS A 17 -12.49 2.98 5.68
C HIS A 17 -11.44 2.58 6.72
N ALA A 18 -10.17 2.51 6.32
CA ALA A 18 -9.04 2.11 7.16
C ALA A 18 -7.93 3.18 7.19
N ALA A 19 -8.32 4.46 7.15
CA ALA A 19 -7.38 5.57 7.32
C ALA A 19 -6.64 5.45 8.67
N GLY A 20 -5.32 5.59 8.64
CA GLY A 20 -4.46 5.44 9.81
C GLY A 20 -4.39 4.03 10.41
N ALA A 21 -4.88 3.00 9.72
CA ALA A 21 -4.76 1.63 10.21
C ALA A 21 -3.34 1.07 10.05
N VAL A 22 -2.98 0.12 10.90
CA VAL A 22 -1.68 -0.55 10.88
C VAL A 22 -1.85 -1.92 10.25
N PHE A 23 -1.25 -2.11 9.08
CA PHE A 23 -1.18 -3.39 8.37
C PHE A 23 0.26 -3.94 8.35
N ALA A 24 1.17 -3.42 9.16
CA ALA A 24 2.59 -3.78 9.10
C ALA A 24 2.79 -5.31 9.09
N GLY A 25 3.47 -5.83 8.07
CA GLY A 25 3.72 -7.26 7.91
C GLY A 25 2.51 -8.12 7.51
N ALA A 26 1.34 -7.53 7.23
CA ALA A 26 0.15 -8.29 6.84
C ALA A 26 0.31 -8.95 5.46
N LYS A 27 -0.28 -10.12 5.29
CA LYS A 27 -0.35 -10.79 3.99
C LYS A 27 -1.57 -10.28 3.24
N LEU A 28 -1.35 -9.50 2.19
CA LEU A 28 -2.40 -8.90 1.36
C LEU A 28 -2.33 -9.40 -0.09
N ALA A 29 -1.70 -10.57 -0.28
CA ALA A 29 -1.55 -11.16 -1.60
C ALA A 29 -2.94 -11.41 -2.21
N ARG A 30 -3.16 -10.97 -3.45
CA ARG A 30 -4.44 -11.08 -4.16
C ARG A 30 -5.62 -10.39 -3.48
N ALA A 31 -5.40 -9.51 -2.51
CA ALA A 31 -6.47 -8.73 -1.90
C ALA A 31 -7.01 -7.67 -2.88
N ILE A 32 -8.29 -7.31 -2.72
CA ILE A 32 -8.97 -6.32 -3.58
C ILE A 32 -9.12 -5.00 -2.81
N PHE A 33 -8.65 -3.90 -3.40
CA PHE A 33 -8.65 -2.58 -2.75
C PHE A 33 -9.53 -1.54 -3.47
N PHE A 34 -10.56 -1.98 -4.19
CA PHE A 34 -11.37 -1.08 -5.01
C PHE A 34 -12.00 0.04 -4.17
N LYS A 35 -11.57 1.29 -4.43
CA LYS A 35 -12.00 2.50 -3.69
C LYS A 35 -11.78 2.44 -2.17
N ALA A 36 -10.83 1.62 -1.69
CA ALA A 36 -10.46 1.59 -0.28
C ALA A 36 -9.83 2.94 0.15
N ASN A 37 -10.08 3.35 1.40
CA ASN A 37 -9.40 4.48 2.02
C ASN A 37 -8.34 3.97 3.00
N LEU A 38 -7.07 4.06 2.59
CA LEU A 38 -5.87 3.71 3.34
C LEU A 38 -4.99 4.95 3.60
N THR A 39 -5.56 6.17 3.56
CA THR A 39 -4.81 7.41 3.81
C THR A 39 -4.10 7.32 5.18
N GLY A 40 -2.79 7.58 5.20
CA GLY A 40 -1.98 7.50 6.42
C GLY A 40 -1.81 6.10 7.01
N ALA A 41 -2.21 5.03 6.32
CA ALA A 41 -2.06 3.66 6.82
C ALA A 41 -0.60 3.19 6.79
N ASP A 42 -0.22 2.33 7.73
CA ASP A 42 1.09 1.67 7.72
C ASP A 42 1.01 0.33 6.96
N LEU A 43 1.54 0.31 5.75
CA LEU A 43 1.60 -0.87 4.87
C LEU A 43 3.02 -1.44 4.78
N ARG A 44 3.98 -1.02 5.63
CA ARG A 44 5.36 -1.53 5.58
C ARG A 44 5.38 -3.04 5.75
N GLU A 45 6.30 -3.70 5.05
CA GLU A 45 6.48 -5.16 5.10
C GLU A 45 5.23 -5.96 4.66
N THR A 46 4.21 -5.31 4.08
CA THR A 46 3.06 -6.06 3.55
C THR A 46 3.41 -6.75 2.25
N ASN A 47 2.83 -7.93 2.03
CA ASN A 47 2.90 -8.60 0.74
C ASN A 47 1.69 -8.20 -0.12
N LEU A 48 1.90 -7.33 -1.11
CA LEU A 48 0.89 -6.88 -2.07
C LEU A 48 0.96 -7.64 -3.42
N ALA A 49 1.61 -8.81 -3.46
CA ALA A 49 1.73 -9.59 -4.68
C ALA A 49 0.35 -9.86 -5.28
N GLN A 50 0.18 -9.51 -6.56
CA GLN A 50 -1.06 -9.68 -7.31
C GLN A 50 -2.27 -8.97 -6.67
N ALA A 51 -2.07 -7.96 -5.81
CA ALA A 51 -3.17 -7.16 -5.29
C ALA A 51 -3.93 -6.46 -6.43
N GLU A 52 -5.25 -6.42 -6.33
CA GLU A 52 -6.14 -5.91 -7.38
C GLU A 52 -6.67 -4.53 -7.02
N ASN A 53 -6.83 -3.67 -8.03
CA ASN A 53 -7.42 -2.33 -7.90
C ASN A 53 -6.73 -1.41 -6.87
N ILE A 54 -5.47 -1.68 -6.51
CA ILE A 54 -4.72 -0.84 -5.56
C ILE A 54 -4.54 0.58 -6.08
N SER A 55 -4.46 0.78 -7.39
CA SER A 55 -4.41 2.11 -8.02
C SER A 55 -5.70 2.93 -7.84
N SER A 56 -6.81 2.29 -7.46
CA SER A 56 -8.09 2.96 -7.15
C SER A 56 -8.27 3.23 -5.66
N ALA A 57 -7.36 2.74 -4.81
CA ALA A 57 -7.35 3.05 -3.40
C ALA A 57 -6.72 4.42 -3.14
N LYS A 58 -7.10 5.03 -2.01
CA LYS A 58 -6.45 6.21 -1.46
C LYS A 58 -5.33 5.75 -0.54
N PHE A 59 -4.10 6.17 -0.80
CA PHE A 59 -2.92 5.83 -0.02
C PHE A 59 -1.99 7.05 0.13
N GLU A 60 -2.55 8.26 0.05
CA GLU A 60 -1.85 9.49 0.42
C GLU A 60 -1.32 9.35 1.84
N GLU A 61 -0.07 9.78 2.06
CA GLU A 61 0.61 9.71 3.36
C GLU A 61 0.78 8.29 3.94
N ALA A 62 0.41 7.24 3.20
CA ALA A 62 0.60 5.87 3.65
C ALA A 62 2.10 5.47 3.63
N LEU A 63 2.50 4.66 4.61
CA LEU A 63 3.82 4.06 4.63
C LEU A 63 3.82 2.80 3.79
N LEU A 64 4.20 2.93 2.52
CA LEU A 64 4.17 1.83 1.55
C LEU A 64 5.32 0.81 1.75
N PRO A 65 5.14 -0.45 1.30
CA PRO A 65 6.22 -1.43 1.22
C PRO A 65 7.43 -0.91 0.44
N SER A 66 8.63 -1.34 0.81
CA SER A 66 9.88 -0.97 0.14
C SER A 66 9.96 -1.48 -1.30
N ASP A 67 9.26 -2.57 -1.62
CA ASP A 67 9.17 -3.17 -2.95
C ASP A 67 7.99 -2.65 -3.79
N TYR A 68 7.16 -1.76 -3.23
CA TYR A 68 6.03 -1.20 -3.97
C TYR A 68 6.50 -0.30 -5.12
N GLN A 69 6.26 -0.75 -6.35
CA GLN A 69 6.45 0.06 -7.55
C GLN A 69 5.10 0.56 -8.05
N PRO A 70 4.88 1.87 -8.19
CA PRO A 70 3.65 2.38 -8.77
C PRO A 70 3.56 1.92 -10.23
N VAL A 71 2.48 1.18 -10.54
CA VAL A 71 2.27 0.48 -11.82
C VAL A 71 2.15 1.42 -13.04
N ASN A 72 2.13 2.74 -12.84
CA ASN A 72 2.14 3.75 -13.89
C ASN A 72 3.04 4.93 -13.51
N ASN A 73 4.34 4.81 -13.76
CA ASN A 73 5.25 5.96 -13.73
C ASN A 73 5.96 6.14 -15.09
N PRO A 74 5.37 6.89 -16.04
CA PRO A 74 6.05 7.24 -17.29
C PRO A 74 7.19 8.26 -17.08
N ARG A 75 7.42 8.72 -15.84
CA ARG A 75 8.45 9.70 -15.51
C ARG A 75 9.37 9.16 -14.41
N ARG A 76 10.40 8.45 -14.86
CA ARG A 76 11.77 8.64 -14.34
C ARG A 76 12.23 10.10 -14.59
N SER A 77 11.45 11.09 -14.17
CA SER A 77 11.89 12.48 -14.11
C SER A 77 12.65 12.67 -12.79
N ARG A 78 13.69 13.47 -12.88
CA ARG A 78 14.73 13.75 -11.88
C ARG A 78 14.24 14.03 -10.45
N VAL A 79 12.96 14.34 -10.27
CA VAL A 79 12.28 14.68 -9.00
C VAL A 79 11.87 13.44 -8.18
N ALA A 80 11.54 12.32 -8.83
CA ALA A 80 11.09 11.11 -8.10
C ALA A 80 12.20 10.44 -7.28
N ARG A 81 13.48 10.74 -7.59
CA ARG A 81 14.63 10.26 -6.79
C ARG A 81 14.64 10.84 -5.37
N GLU A 82 14.01 11.99 -5.15
CA GLU A 82 14.02 12.65 -3.83
C GLU A 82 12.91 12.15 -2.90
N PHE A 83 11.76 11.74 -3.45
CA PHE A 83 10.64 11.23 -2.66
C PHE A 83 10.75 9.72 -2.35
N TRP A 84 11.36 8.94 -3.24
CA TRP A 84 11.49 7.49 -3.09
C TRP A 84 12.92 7.00 -2.84
N GLY A 85 13.92 7.87 -2.92
CA GLY A 85 15.33 7.55 -2.67
C GLY A 85 15.90 8.05 -1.34
N LYS A 86 15.07 8.55 -0.41
CA LYS A 86 15.51 9.07 0.89
C LYS A 86 14.85 8.40 2.10
N ARG A 87 14.54 7.09 2.00
CA ARG A 87 14.04 6.33 3.15
C ARG A 87 14.97 5.21 3.63
N ASP A 88 16.20 5.16 3.12
CA ASP A 88 17.26 4.29 3.63
C ASP A 88 18.55 5.09 3.92
N THR A 89 18.56 5.84 5.02
CA THR A 89 19.74 6.16 5.85
C THR A 89 19.29 6.40 7.27
#